data_AF-A0A840IS75-F1
#
_entry.id   AF-A0A840IS75-F1
#
_cell.length_a   1.000
_cell.length_b   1.000
_cell.length_c   1.000
_cell.angle_alpha   90.00
_cell.angle_beta   90.00
_cell.angle_gamma   90.00
#
_symmetry.space_group_name_H-M   'P 1'
#
loop_
_entity.id
_entity.type
_entity.pdbx_description
1 polymer ?
#
loop_
_entity_poly.entity_id
_entity_poly.type
_entity_poly.pdbx_seq_one_letter_code
_entity_poly.pdbx_strand_id
1 'polypeptide(L)'
;MRVAFDDQSGAGETYAYITGTTLDNRLVILKADGTPYYPPSPGAAQTPLEEDCAIPLKSLSQVSVPKMAGARIYFALDTKLDFFVNPGPAMVHPNFLASEDPNYARDWSFVEFTFNDDVLFANISYVDFVAIPMGLHLSTAGSGEQTVQGLPARSLDPICDELKKQGGPWAGLVEDDGGKALRALSAQHRADQFDGYLDGYIDQVWEKYGGTKLTVDSQRPDLGTFTGQVSGDTLTFDNGESFGKPVTADVWSCDSGPFAIAGDASEARKAIVPRLAAALNRTTLLDNANQPVDEDPAKFYQAEATNHYARIVHSKLPDNRGYAFPYDDVTPGPDFSGAVQAGDPDTLTITINALR
;
A
#
# COMPACT_ATOMS: atom_id res chain seq x y z
N MET A 1 -1.02 4.50 -22.45
CA MET A 1 -2.00 5.47 -21.93
C MET A 1 -1.33 6.84 -21.77
N ARG A 2 -2.10 7.89 -21.51
CA ARG A 2 -1.56 9.15 -20.99
C ARG A 2 -1.55 9.12 -19.46
N VAL A 3 -0.56 9.75 -18.87
CA VAL A 3 -0.57 10.14 -17.46
C VAL A 3 -0.63 11.64 -17.41
N ALA A 4 -1.64 12.19 -16.74
CA ALA A 4 -1.83 13.61 -16.54
C ALA A 4 -1.62 13.97 -15.06
N PHE A 5 -1.27 15.23 -14.83
CA PHE A 5 -0.95 15.74 -13.52
C PHE A 5 -1.80 16.97 -13.20
N ASP A 6 -2.47 16.91 -12.06
CA ASP A 6 -3.23 18.01 -11.47
C ASP A 6 -2.50 18.46 -10.20
N ASP A 7 -1.53 19.37 -10.37
CA ASP A 7 -0.70 19.87 -9.29
C ASP A 7 -1.43 20.95 -8.47
N GLN A 8 -1.96 20.54 -7.33
CA GLN A 8 -2.62 21.38 -6.33
C GLN A 8 -1.75 21.51 -5.05
N SER A 9 -0.47 21.16 -5.14
CA SER A 9 0.42 21.08 -3.98
C SER A 9 0.70 22.45 -3.35
N GLY A 10 0.62 23.51 -4.17
CA GLY A 10 1.04 24.86 -3.78
C GLY A 10 2.56 25.04 -3.71
N ALA A 11 3.35 24.03 -4.10
CA ALA A 11 4.81 24.09 -4.05
C ALA A 11 5.39 25.10 -5.08
N GLY A 12 6.61 25.56 -4.79
CA GLY A 12 7.41 26.39 -5.68
C GLY A 12 7.78 25.65 -6.96
N GLU A 13 8.07 24.35 -6.87
CA GLU A 13 8.18 23.42 -8.01
C GLU A 13 7.69 22.03 -7.60
N THR A 14 7.16 21.25 -8.55
CA THR A 14 6.75 19.86 -8.33
C THR A 14 7.33 18.99 -9.42
N TYR A 15 7.92 17.86 -9.04
CA TYR A 15 8.56 16.92 -9.96
C TYR A 15 7.91 15.55 -9.90
N ALA A 16 7.68 14.93 -11.05
CA ALA A 16 7.31 13.53 -11.15
C ALA A 16 8.45 12.66 -11.72
N TYR A 17 8.50 11.39 -11.35
CA TYR A 17 9.40 10.38 -11.90
C TYR A 17 8.61 9.09 -12.15
N ILE A 18 8.57 8.63 -13.40
CA ILE A 18 7.79 7.44 -13.79
C ILE A 18 8.76 6.33 -14.17
N THR A 19 8.77 5.24 -13.41
CA THR A 19 9.67 4.10 -13.63
C THR A 19 8.96 2.77 -13.40
N GLY A 20 9.41 1.73 -14.10
CA GLY A 20 8.90 0.37 -13.96
C GLY A 20 9.66 -0.60 -14.84
N THR A 21 9.09 -1.78 -15.07
CA THR A 21 9.67 -2.81 -15.94
C THR A 21 8.76 -3.02 -17.15
N THR A 22 9.29 -2.88 -18.37
CA THR A 22 8.54 -3.16 -19.60
C THR A 22 8.22 -4.65 -19.74
N LEU A 23 7.25 -4.99 -20.59
CA LEU A 23 6.80 -6.39 -20.78
C LEU A 23 7.90 -7.33 -21.31
N ASP A 24 8.95 -6.80 -21.92
CA ASP A 24 10.16 -7.52 -22.32
C ASP A 24 11.25 -7.54 -21.23
N ASN A 25 10.88 -7.30 -19.97
CA ASN A 25 11.72 -7.35 -18.77
C ASN A 25 12.88 -6.35 -18.76
N ARG A 26 12.67 -5.12 -19.24
CA ARG A 26 13.68 -4.06 -19.19
C ARG A 26 13.28 -2.96 -18.21
N LEU A 27 14.23 -2.51 -17.40
CA LEU A 27 14.06 -1.31 -16.59
C LEU A 27 13.84 -0.10 -17.52
N VAL A 28 12.79 0.67 -17.22
CA VAL A 28 12.50 1.94 -17.90
C VAL A 28 12.23 3.03 -16.87
N ILE A 29 12.68 4.24 -17.18
CA ILE A 29 12.27 5.48 -16.52
C ILE A 29 12.00 6.54 -17.59
N LEU A 30 11.03 7.42 -17.40
CA LEU A 30 10.77 8.48 -18.36
C LEU A 30 11.69 9.69 -18.11
N LYS A 31 12.22 10.27 -19.19
CA LYS A 31 12.95 11.55 -19.14
C LYS A 31 12.00 12.71 -18.82
N ALA A 32 12.57 13.89 -18.58
CA ALA A 32 11.83 15.11 -18.29
C ALA A 32 10.75 15.48 -19.33
N ASP A 33 10.90 15.05 -20.58
CA ASP A 33 9.95 15.28 -21.68
C ASP A 33 8.96 14.10 -21.91
N GLY A 34 9.02 13.07 -21.07
CA GLY A 34 8.21 11.86 -21.18
C GLY A 34 8.77 10.79 -22.12
N THR A 35 9.94 10.99 -22.73
CA THR A 35 10.56 9.95 -23.57
C THR A 35 11.08 8.79 -22.73
N PRO A 36 10.86 7.52 -23.12
CA PRO A 36 11.42 6.38 -22.41
C PRO A 36 12.95 6.35 -22.43
N TYR A 37 13.54 6.23 -21.25
CA TYR A 37 14.96 6.00 -21.02
C TYR A 37 15.20 4.62 -20.42
N TYR A 38 16.18 3.90 -20.95
CA TYR A 38 16.59 2.58 -20.50
C TYR A 38 18.02 2.69 -19.98
N PRO A 39 18.21 2.86 -18.66
CA PRO A 39 19.54 3.01 -18.08
C PRO A 39 20.43 1.80 -18.40
N PRO A 40 21.72 2.00 -18.72
CA PRO A 40 22.65 0.88 -18.87
C PRO A 40 22.87 0.19 -17.51
N SER A 41 23.31 -1.08 -17.53
CA SER A 41 23.80 -1.73 -16.31
C SER A 41 25.11 -1.08 -15.86
N PRO A 42 25.16 -0.46 -14.67
CA PRO A 42 26.40 0.10 -14.15
C PRO A 42 27.34 -1.01 -13.69
N GLY A 43 28.62 -0.66 -13.51
CA GLY A 43 29.63 -1.57 -12.97
C GLY A 43 29.61 -1.70 -11.44
N ALA A 44 28.93 -0.80 -10.73
CA ALA A 44 28.85 -0.79 -9.27
C ALA A 44 27.41 -0.54 -8.79
N ALA A 45 27.10 -1.00 -7.59
CA ALA A 45 25.84 -0.69 -6.91
C ALA A 45 25.78 0.81 -6.52
N GLN A 46 24.57 1.32 -6.30
CA GLN A 46 24.32 2.71 -5.91
C GLN A 46 24.97 3.72 -6.87
N THR A 47 24.99 3.41 -8.17
CA THR A 47 25.51 4.32 -9.19
C THR A 47 24.45 5.38 -9.50
N PRO A 48 24.74 6.70 -9.42
CA PRO A 48 23.75 7.73 -9.74
C PRO A 48 23.14 7.53 -11.13
N LEU A 49 21.84 7.81 -11.26
CA LEU A 49 21.17 7.82 -12.56
C LEU A 49 21.78 8.92 -13.44
N GLU A 50 22.27 8.54 -14.62
CA GLU A 50 23.01 9.46 -15.51
C GLU A 50 22.13 10.56 -16.11
N GLU A 51 20.86 10.25 -16.38
CA GLU A 51 19.91 11.18 -16.99
C GLU A 51 19.02 11.83 -15.92
N ASP A 52 18.80 13.14 -16.06
CA ASP A 52 17.82 13.87 -15.24
C ASP A 52 16.41 13.53 -15.70
N CYS A 53 15.80 12.59 -14.98
CA CYS A 53 14.45 12.08 -15.27
C CYS A 53 13.34 12.81 -14.50
N ALA A 54 13.62 13.99 -13.92
CA ALA A 54 12.60 14.78 -13.26
C ALA A 54 11.66 15.42 -14.29
N ILE A 55 10.38 15.07 -14.26
CA ILE A 55 9.33 15.68 -15.07
C ILE A 55 8.79 16.91 -14.30
N PRO A 56 9.06 18.15 -14.73
CA PRO A 56 8.57 19.36 -14.07
C PRO A 56 7.08 19.61 -14.37
N LEU A 57 6.21 19.45 -13.37
CA LEU A 57 4.76 19.47 -13.56
C LEU A 57 4.22 20.86 -13.96
N LYS A 58 4.92 21.94 -13.59
CA LYS A 58 4.54 23.31 -13.98
C LYS A 58 4.66 23.58 -15.48
N SER A 59 5.55 22.86 -16.17
CA SER A 59 5.75 23.00 -17.62
C SER A 59 5.21 21.83 -18.43
N LEU A 60 4.93 20.69 -17.80
CA LEU A 60 4.42 19.51 -18.47
C LEU A 60 3.31 18.86 -17.65
N SER A 61 2.06 19.08 -18.07
CA SER A 61 0.88 18.56 -17.37
C SER A 61 0.51 17.14 -17.73
N GLN A 62 1.15 16.53 -18.73
CA GLN A 62 0.92 15.13 -19.10
C GLN A 62 2.07 14.52 -19.90
N VAL A 63 2.22 13.20 -19.81
CA VAL A 63 3.16 12.40 -20.59
C VAL A 63 2.50 11.13 -21.14
N SER A 64 3.07 10.56 -22.20
CA SER A 64 2.68 9.22 -22.67
C SER A 64 3.49 8.16 -21.94
N VAL A 65 2.83 7.12 -21.44
CA VAL A 65 3.47 6.05 -20.68
C VAL A 65 3.36 4.72 -21.44
N PRO A 66 4.48 4.01 -21.67
CA PRO A 66 4.46 2.69 -22.29
C PRO A 66 3.91 1.63 -21.33
N LYS A 67 3.64 0.43 -21.85
CA LYS A 67 3.28 -0.71 -21.01
C LYS A 67 4.44 -1.07 -20.08
N MET A 68 4.15 -1.20 -18.80
CA MET A 68 5.11 -1.55 -17.75
C MET A 68 4.39 -2.13 -16.53
N ALA A 69 5.08 -3.00 -15.81
CA ALA A 69 4.63 -3.62 -14.58
C ALA A 69 5.55 -3.24 -13.41
N GLY A 70 5.02 -3.37 -12.19
CA GLY A 70 5.71 -2.95 -10.96
C GLY A 70 6.13 -1.48 -11.01
N ALA A 71 5.29 -0.65 -11.61
CA ALA A 71 5.64 0.73 -11.90
C ALA A 71 5.23 1.67 -10.78
N ARG A 72 6.03 2.72 -10.59
CA ARG A 72 5.81 3.79 -9.62
C ARG A 72 5.89 5.15 -10.30
N ILE A 73 5.02 6.04 -9.88
CA ILE A 73 5.09 7.47 -10.17
C ILE A 73 5.42 8.16 -8.86
N TYR A 74 6.69 8.57 -8.69
CA TYR A 74 7.13 9.35 -7.54
C TYR A 74 6.81 10.83 -7.77
N PHE A 75 6.43 11.52 -6.70
CA PHE A 75 6.25 12.96 -6.67
C PHE A 75 7.13 13.57 -5.59
N ALA A 76 7.75 14.71 -5.87
CA ALA A 76 8.53 15.47 -4.90
C ALA A 76 8.24 16.97 -5.00
N LEU A 77 8.16 17.61 -3.83
CA LEU A 77 7.86 19.04 -3.70
C LEU A 77 9.16 19.84 -3.46
N ASP A 78 9.31 20.94 -4.19
CA ASP A 78 10.39 21.95 -4.15
C ASP A 78 11.82 21.44 -4.43
N THR A 79 12.09 20.16 -4.22
CA THR A 79 13.38 19.51 -4.42
C THR A 79 13.22 18.25 -5.25
N LYS A 80 14.15 18.01 -6.16
CA LYS A 80 14.21 16.79 -6.97
C LYS A 80 14.49 15.56 -6.09
N LEU A 81 14.33 14.36 -6.61
CA LEU A 81 14.78 13.11 -5.98
C LEU A 81 16.06 12.62 -6.65
N ASP A 82 16.94 11.99 -5.87
CA ASP A 82 18.15 11.35 -6.34
C ASP A 82 17.87 9.86 -6.52
N PHE A 83 17.98 9.38 -7.76
CA PHE A 83 17.84 7.97 -8.11
C PHE A 83 19.19 7.34 -8.40
N PHE A 84 19.30 6.05 -8.08
CA PHE A 84 20.49 5.25 -8.32
C PHE A 84 20.13 3.97 -9.07
N VAL A 85 21.12 3.33 -9.67
CA VAL A 85 20.98 2.09 -10.42
C VAL A 85 22.02 1.09 -9.92
N ASN A 86 21.61 -0.15 -9.72
CA ASN A 86 22.46 -1.30 -9.41
C ASN A 86 22.75 -2.12 -10.69
N PRO A 87 23.83 -2.94 -10.71
CA PRO A 87 24.08 -3.87 -11.81
C PRO A 87 22.87 -4.78 -12.08
N GLY A 88 22.57 -5.03 -13.34
CA GLY A 88 21.34 -5.71 -13.75
C GLY A 88 20.86 -5.25 -15.12
N PRO A 89 20.48 -3.97 -15.31
CA PRO A 89 20.29 -2.87 -14.33
C PRO A 89 19.06 -3.06 -13.44
N ALA A 90 19.09 -2.52 -12.22
CA ALA A 90 17.93 -2.43 -11.33
C ALA A 90 17.85 -1.04 -10.68
N MET A 91 16.66 -0.44 -10.66
CA MET A 91 16.44 0.85 -10.01
C MET A 91 16.61 0.71 -8.49
N VAL A 92 17.32 1.64 -7.88
CA VAL A 92 17.31 1.83 -6.42
C VAL A 92 16.21 2.85 -6.11
N HIS A 93 15.16 2.38 -5.43
CA HIS A 93 14.08 3.25 -4.99
C HIS A 93 14.46 4.00 -3.70
N PRO A 94 13.93 5.22 -3.46
CA PRO A 94 14.19 5.97 -2.24
C PRO A 94 13.89 5.16 -0.98
N ASN A 95 14.83 5.13 -0.03
CA ASN A 95 14.66 4.44 1.24
C ASN A 95 14.17 5.41 2.33
N PHE A 96 12.87 5.34 2.64
CA PHE A 96 12.23 6.19 3.64
C PHE A 96 12.53 5.78 5.09
N LEU A 97 13.24 4.67 5.33
CA LEU A 97 13.61 4.18 6.66
C LEU A 97 15.06 4.48 7.04
N ALA A 98 15.90 4.83 6.06
CA ALA A 98 17.32 5.09 6.27
C ALA A 98 17.58 6.60 6.28
N SER A 99 17.92 7.15 7.45
CA SER A 99 18.19 8.58 7.62
C SER A 99 19.33 9.12 6.74
N GLU A 100 20.22 8.23 6.31
CA GLU A 100 21.34 8.51 5.40
C GLU A 100 20.95 8.50 3.92
N ASP A 101 19.74 8.06 3.56
CA ASP A 101 19.25 8.15 2.18
C ASP A 101 19.16 9.63 1.75
N PRO A 102 19.69 10.00 0.58
CA PRO A 102 19.70 11.40 0.13
C PRO A 102 18.29 12.00 -0.04
N ASN A 103 17.25 11.17 -0.12
CA ASN A 103 15.86 11.55 -0.24
C ASN A 103 15.11 11.52 1.10
N TYR A 104 15.75 11.13 2.21
CA TYR A 104 15.07 10.91 3.49
C TYR A 104 14.31 12.15 4.00
N ALA A 105 14.95 13.31 3.97
CA ALA A 105 14.38 14.57 4.47
C ALA A 105 13.53 15.31 3.41
N ARG A 106 13.40 14.79 2.19
CA ARG A 106 12.63 15.41 1.11
C ARG A 106 11.14 15.09 1.28
N ASP A 107 10.28 16.02 0.87
CA ASP A 107 8.83 15.82 0.85
C ASP A 107 8.47 15.06 -0.45
N TRP A 108 8.25 13.75 -0.34
CA TRP A 108 7.89 12.90 -1.49
C TRP A 108 6.88 11.80 -1.13
N SER A 109 6.20 11.31 -2.15
CA SER A 109 5.30 10.14 -2.09
C SER A 109 5.25 9.45 -3.46
N PHE A 110 4.49 8.38 -3.60
CA PHE A 110 4.32 7.69 -4.87
C PHE A 110 2.94 7.07 -5.04
N VAL A 111 2.54 6.89 -6.30
CA VAL A 111 1.44 5.99 -6.68
C VAL A 111 1.98 4.82 -7.48
N GLU A 112 1.27 3.70 -7.45
CA GLU A 112 1.67 2.47 -8.13
C GLU A 112 0.74 2.20 -9.31
N PHE A 113 1.28 1.58 -10.35
CA PHE A 113 0.47 1.04 -11.42
C PHE A 113 1.11 -0.16 -12.12
N THR A 114 0.26 -0.94 -12.78
CA THR A 114 0.63 -1.88 -13.83
C THR A 114 -0.22 -1.59 -15.05
N PHE A 115 0.42 -1.44 -16.20
CA PHE A 115 -0.24 -1.25 -17.48
C PHE A 115 0.28 -2.28 -18.49
N ASN A 116 -0.54 -3.25 -18.85
CA ASN A 116 -0.20 -4.35 -19.75
C ASN A 116 -1.18 -4.45 -20.94
N ASP A 117 -1.25 -5.61 -21.59
CA ASP A 117 -2.15 -5.84 -22.72
C ASP A 117 -3.62 -5.92 -22.34
N ASP A 118 -3.92 -6.31 -21.11
CA ASP A 118 -5.27 -6.61 -20.64
C ASP A 118 -5.85 -5.52 -19.74
N VAL A 119 -5.01 -4.85 -18.95
CA VAL A 119 -5.46 -3.97 -17.87
C VAL A 119 -4.47 -2.85 -17.56
N LEU A 120 -5.00 -1.69 -17.20
CA LEU A 120 -4.40 -0.77 -16.26
C LEU A 120 -4.99 -1.05 -14.88
N PHE A 121 -4.12 -1.23 -13.89
CA PHE A 121 -4.47 -1.16 -12.48
C PHE A 121 -3.58 -0.10 -11.84
N ALA A 122 -4.15 0.87 -11.14
CA ALA A 122 -3.40 1.92 -10.43
C ALA A 122 -3.99 2.19 -9.06
N ASN A 123 -3.15 2.42 -8.06
CA ASN A 123 -3.56 2.59 -6.68
C ASN A 123 -2.72 3.64 -5.94
N ILE A 124 -3.35 4.29 -4.97
CA ILE A 124 -2.66 5.00 -3.89
C ILE A 124 -2.45 4.00 -2.77
N SER A 125 -1.23 3.95 -2.22
CA SER A 125 -0.89 3.03 -1.15
C SER A 125 -0.40 3.80 0.07
N TYR A 126 -1.02 3.53 1.22
CA TYR A 126 -0.54 3.93 2.55
C TYR A 126 0.00 2.71 3.30
N VAL A 127 0.27 1.60 2.60
CA VAL A 127 0.86 0.38 3.17
C VAL A 127 2.23 0.67 3.77
N ASP A 128 2.99 1.58 3.17
CA ASP A 128 4.30 1.97 3.69
C ASP A 128 4.21 3.19 4.61
N PHE A 129 3.65 4.29 4.10
CA PHE A 129 3.52 5.53 4.86
C PHE A 129 2.48 6.48 4.24
N VAL A 130 2.03 7.44 5.05
CA VAL A 130 1.36 8.67 4.57
C VAL A 130 2.39 9.80 4.47
N ALA A 131 2.39 10.51 3.35
CA ALA A 131 3.12 11.76 3.15
C ALA A 131 2.28 12.73 2.29
N ILE A 132 2.67 12.99 1.04
CA ILE A 132 1.90 13.84 0.12
C ILE A 132 0.53 13.21 -0.14
N PRO A 133 -0.58 13.90 0.20
CA PRO A 133 -1.92 13.42 -0.12
C PRO A 133 -2.15 13.48 -1.63
N MET A 134 -2.68 12.40 -2.22
CA MET A 134 -2.88 12.27 -3.67
C MET A 134 -4.24 11.69 -3.99
N GLY A 135 -4.75 11.97 -5.19
CA GLY A 135 -5.98 11.42 -5.75
C GLY A 135 -5.73 10.81 -7.13
N LEU A 136 -6.59 9.88 -7.56
CA LEU A 136 -6.58 9.28 -8.89
C LEU A 136 -7.89 9.54 -9.61
N HIS A 137 -7.80 9.86 -10.90
CA HIS A 137 -8.94 9.86 -11.81
C HIS A 137 -8.56 9.12 -13.09
N LEU A 138 -9.34 8.14 -13.49
CA LEU A 138 -9.12 7.35 -14.69
C LEU A 138 -10.25 7.57 -15.68
N SER A 139 -9.92 8.09 -16.86
CA SER A 139 -10.80 8.08 -18.03
C SER A 139 -10.48 6.91 -18.95
N THR A 140 -11.50 6.40 -19.61
CA THR A 140 -11.39 5.24 -20.51
C THR A 140 -11.97 5.58 -21.89
N ALA A 141 -11.69 4.74 -22.88
CA ALA A 141 -12.24 4.92 -24.22
C ALA A 141 -13.75 4.65 -24.30
N GLY A 142 -14.29 3.79 -23.42
CA GLY A 142 -15.71 3.45 -23.42
C GLY A 142 -16.27 2.84 -22.12
N SER A 143 -15.43 2.40 -21.18
CA SER A 143 -15.85 1.80 -19.89
C SER A 143 -16.30 2.82 -18.83
N GLY A 144 -16.26 4.12 -19.11
CA GLY A 144 -16.62 5.20 -18.19
C GLY A 144 -15.42 5.78 -17.43
N GLU A 145 -15.68 6.43 -16.31
CA GLU A 145 -14.67 7.08 -15.47
C GLU A 145 -14.65 6.48 -14.07
N GLN A 146 -13.47 6.45 -13.44
CA GLN A 146 -13.29 6.05 -12.05
C GLN A 146 -12.51 7.12 -11.30
N THR A 147 -12.83 7.30 -10.02
CA THR A 147 -12.13 8.27 -9.17
C THR A 147 -11.86 7.66 -7.81
N VAL A 148 -10.67 7.95 -7.28
CA VAL A 148 -10.27 7.74 -5.90
C VAL A 148 -9.84 9.10 -5.38
N GLN A 149 -10.57 9.65 -4.42
CA GLN A 149 -10.27 10.98 -3.88
C GLN A 149 -8.93 10.99 -3.13
N GLY A 150 -8.65 9.89 -2.42
CA GLY A 150 -7.51 9.77 -1.52
C GLY A 150 -7.59 10.72 -0.33
N LEU A 151 -6.46 10.92 0.35
CA LEU A 151 -6.41 11.80 1.50
C LEU A 151 -6.61 13.27 1.08
N PRO A 152 -7.45 14.04 1.80
CA PRO A 152 -7.57 15.47 1.57
C PRO A 152 -6.23 16.21 1.73
N ALA A 153 -6.16 17.42 1.15
CA ALA A 153 -5.03 18.31 1.39
C ALA A 153 -4.74 18.48 2.90
N ARG A 154 -3.45 18.52 3.25
CA ARG A 154 -2.94 18.74 4.61
C ARG A 154 -3.27 17.63 5.62
N SER A 155 -3.49 16.40 5.14
CA SER A 155 -3.83 15.28 6.02
C SER A 155 -2.66 14.73 6.83
N LEU A 156 -1.40 14.96 6.43
CA LEU A 156 -0.23 14.39 7.12
C LEU A 156 -0.15 14.84 8.58
N ASP A 157 -0.18 16.15 8.84
CA ASP A 157 0.01 16.68 10.19
C ASP A 157 -1.09 16.19 11.16
N PRO A 158 -2.40 16.24 10.82
CA PRO A 158 -3.45 15.65 11.65
C PRO A 158 -3.28 14.14 11.91
N ILE A 159 -2.78 13.37 10.94
CA ILE A 159 -2.53 11.93 11.12
C ILE A 159 -1.38 11.71 12.09
N CYS A 160 -0.27 12.43 11.91
CA CYS A 160 0.87 12.41 12.82
C CYS A 160 0.47 12.83 14.25
N ASP A 161 -0.38 13.84 14.40
CA ASP A 161 -0.87 14.28 15.70
C ASP A 161 -1.72 13.20 16.39
N GLU A 162 -2.59 12.51 15.67
CA GLU A 162 -3.39 11.41 16.23
C GLU A 162 -2.51 10.21 16.61
N LEU A 163 -1.47 9.87 15.83
CA LEU A 163 -0.49 8.83 16.18
C LEU A 163 0.29 9.20 17.45
N LYS A 164 0.74 10.45 17.56
CA LYS A 164 1.40 10.95 18.78
C LYS A 164 0.47 10.91 20.00
N LYS A 165 -0.81 11.25 19.83
CA LYS A 165 -1.84 11.17 20.91
C LYS A 165 -2.14 9.74 21.33
N GLN A 166 -2.12 8.79 20.40
CA GLN A 166 -2.29 7.37 20.72
C GLN A 166 -1.19 6.88 21.68
N GLY A 167 0.02 7.45 21.57
CA GLY A 167 1.12 7.21 22.50
C GLY A 167 1.75 5.83 22.35
N GLY A 168 2.67 5.50 23.26
CA GLY A 168 3.43 4.25 23.19
C GLY A 168 4.17 4.09 21.85
N PRO A 169 4.21 2.88 21.26
CA PRO A 169 4.89 2.64 19.99
C PRO A 169 4.26 3.36 18.80
N TRP A 170 2.98 3.76 18.88
CA TRP A 170 2.31 4.51 17.81
C TRP A 170 2.92 5.89 17.57
N ALA A 171 3.41 6.55 18.61
CA ALA A 171 4.12 7.82 18.47
C ALA A 171 5.45 7.68 17.71
N GLY A 172 6.08 6.49 17.78
CA GLY A 172 7.31 6.14 17.08
C GLY A 172 7.13 5.88 15.58
N LEU A 173 5.90 5.92 15.07
CA LEU A 173 5.59 5.82 13.64
C LEU A 173 5.68 7.17 12.91
N VAL A 174 5.83 8.29 13.63
CA VAL A 174 6.00 9.59 13.00
C VAL A 174 7.48 9.85 12.77
N GLU A 175 7.88 9.96 11.51
CA GLU A 175 9.21 10.47 11.16
C GLU A 175 9.15 11.98 11.06
N ASP A 176 10.06 12.67 11.75
CA ASP A 176 10.16 14.11 11.75
C ASP A 176 11.60 14.60 11.55
N ASP A 177 11.72 15.81 11.00
CA ASP A 177 12.97 16.55 10.91
C ASP A 177 12.79 17.88 11.63
N GLY A 178 13.36 18.00 12.83
CA GLY A 178 13.31 19.22 13.62
C GLY A 178 11.89 19.67 13.98
N GLY A 179 10.96 18.73 14.18
CA GLY A 179 9.55 19.02 14.47
C GLY A 179 8.65 19.18 13.24
N LYS A 180 9.20 19.12 12.01
CA LYS A 180 8.44 19.01 10.77
C LYS A 180 8.17 17.54 10.48
N ALA A 181 6.90 17.11 10.51
CA ALA A 181 6.56 15.73 10.14
C ALA A 181 6.91 15.48 8.67
N LEU A 182 7.70 14.45 8.40
CA LEU A 182 8.07 14.01 7.05
C LEU A 182 7.08 12.96 6.52
N ARG A 183 6.71 12.01 7.38
CA ARG A 183 5.85 10.89 7.04
C ARG A 183 5.26 10.23 8.30
N ALA A 184 4.10 9.62 8.16
CA ALA A 184 3.54 8.70 9.14
C ALA A 184 3.70 7.27 8.60
N LEU A 185 4.57 6.47 9.21
CA LEU A 185 4.83 5.10 8.82
C LEU A 185 3.70 4.17 9.24
N SER A 186 3.44 3.13 8.45
CA SER A 186 2.62 2.02 8.90
C SER A 186 3.35 1.17 9.95
N ALA A 187 2.60 0.42 10.76
CA ALA A 187 3.15 -0.33 11.87
C ALA A 187 4.11 -1.46 11.46
N GLN A 188 4.01 -1.99 10.24
CA GLN A 188 4.91 -3.06 9.77
C GLN A 188 6.38 -2.63 9.72
N HIS A 189 6.66 -1.35 9.46
CA HIS A 189 8.01 -0.81 9.36
C HIS A 189 8.68 -0.56 10.71
N ARG A 190 7.93 -0.78 11.80
CA ARG A 190 8.39 -0.69 13.20
C ARG A 190 7.79 -1.82 14.04
N ALA A 191 7.53 -2.98 13.44
CA ALA A 191 6.86 -4.09 14.11
C ALA A 191 7.60 -4.56 15.38
N ASP A 192 8.93 -4.36 15.44
CA ASP A 192 9.78 -4.59 16.60
C ASP A 192 9.37 -3.76 17.83
N GLN A 193 8.73 -2.61 17.65
CA GLN A 193 8.23 -1.76 18.73
C GLN A 193 6.86 -2.22 19.27
N PHE A 194 6.21 -3.18 18.59
CA PHE A 194 4.88 -3.69 18.92
C PHE A 194 4.90 -5.13 19.44
N ASP A 195 6.04 -5.59 19.98
CA ASP A 195 6.14 -6.95 20.52
C ASP A 195 5.05 -7.18 21.60
N GLY A 196 4.31 -8.27 21.44
CA GLY A 196 3.19 -8.64 22.30
C GLY A 196 1.93 -7.75 22.23
N TYR A 197 1.89 -6.72 21.37
CA TYR A 197 0.80 -5.72 21.40
C TYR A 197 -0.59 -6.29 21.08
N LEU A 198 -0.69 -7.22 20.12
CA LEU A 198 -1.95 -7.90 19.76
C LEU A 198 -2.16 -9.24 20.47
N ASP A 199 -1.23 -9.70 21.33
CA ASP A 199 -1.28 -11.05 21.89
C ASP A 199 -2.59 -11.33 22.60
N GLY A 200 -3.07 -10.39 23.43
CA GLY A 200 -4.35 -10.55 24.14
C GLY A 200 -5.56 -10.70 23.21
N TYR A 201 -5.57 -10.03 22.05
CA TYR A 201 -6.62 -10.17 21.05
C TYR A 201 -6.51 -11.50 20.29
N ILE A 202 -5.29 -11.86 19.88
CA ILE A 202 -5.01 -13.13 19.17
C ILE A 202 -5.34 -14.33 20.06
N ASP A 203 -5.02 -14.26 21.35
CA ASP A 203 -5.37 -15.27 22.36
C ASP A 203 -6.88 -15.53 22.39
N GLN A 204 -7.69 -14.46 22.46
CA GLN A 204 -9.16 -14.55 22.48
C GLN A 204 -9.71 -15.16 21.19
N VAL A 205 -9.14 -14.78 20.04
CA VAL A 205 -9.51 -15.35 18.74
C VAL A 205 -9.23 -16.86 18.72
N TRP A 206 -8.03 -17.28 19.12
CA TRP A 206 -7.65 -18.69 19.13
C TRP A 206 -8.48 -19.51 20.13
N GLU A 207 -8.77 -18.96 21.31
CA GLU A 207 -9.65 -19.58 22.30
C GLU A 207 -11.07 -19.78 21.75
N LYS A 208 -11.68 -18.73 21.17
CA LYS A 208 -13.03 -18.80 20.57
C LYS A 208 -13.12 -19.91 19.55
N TYR A 209 -12.14 -19.98 18.63
CA TYR A 209 -12.14 -20.96 17.57
C TYR A 209 -11.66 -22.35 17.99
N GLY A 210 -11.30 -22.56 19.26
CA GLY A 210 -11.18 -23.90 19.83
C GLY A 210 -12.54 -24.59 19.99
N GLY A 211 -13.59 -23.84 20.30
CA GLY A 211 -14.96 -24.34 20.45
C GLY A 211 -15.92 -23.99 19.31
N THR A 212 -15.52 -23.07 18.43
CA THR A 212 -16.36 -22.52 17.35
C THR A 212 -15.69 -22.75 16.00
N LYS A 213 -16.47 -23.01 14.96
CA LYS A 213 -15.95 -23.04 13.58
C LYS A 213 -15.77 -21.63 13.04
N LEU A 214 -14.65 -21.38 12.36
CA LEU A 214 -14.41 -20.21 11.53
C LEU A 214 -14.66 -20.59 10.07
N THR A 215 -15.47 -19.83 9.35
CA THR A 215 -15.66 -19.99 7.90
C THR A 215 -14.91 -18.88 7.19
N VAL A 216 -14.13 -19.22 6.16
CA VAL A 216 -13.49 -18.27 5.26
C VAL A 216 -14.05 -18.47 3.86
N ASP A 217 -14.76 -17.47 3.34
CA ASP A 217 -15.10 -17.37 1.93
C ASP A 217 -13.87 -16.86 1.16
N SER A 218 -13.41 -17.67 0.22
CA SER A 218 -12.28 -17.34 -0.65
C SER A 218 -12.57 -16.19 -1.62
N GLN A 219 -13.85 -15.85 -1.81
CA GLN A 219 -14.36 -14.96 -2.87
C GLN A 219 -13.92 -15.38 -4.28
N ARG A 220 -13.46 -16.63 -4.41
CA ARG A 220 -13.08 -17.34 -5.62
C ARG A 220 -14.15 -18.40 -5.85
N PRO A 221 -15.09 -18.21 -6.79
CA PRO A 221 -16.20 -19.15 -6.98
C PRO A 221 -15.76 -20.60 -7.25
N ASP A 222 -14.56 -20.79 -7.81
CA ASP A 222 -13.96 -22.10 -8.06
C ASP A 222 -13.42 -22.81 -6.80
N LEU A 223 -13.12 -22.05 -5.73
CA LEU A 223 -12.61 -22.57 -4.45
C LEU A 223 -13.71 -22.67 -3.39
N GLY A 224 -14.65 -21.72 -3.37
CA GLY A 224 -15.75 -21.70 -2.41
C GLY A 224 -15.32 -21.28 -0.99
N THR A 225 -15.88 -21.94 0.02
CA THR A 225 -15.64 -21.62 1.44
C THR A 225 -14.81 -22.70 2.11
N PHE A 226 -14.01 -22.32 3.09
CA PHE A 226 -13.20 -23.21 3.92
C PHE A 226 -13.65 -23.10 5.37
N THR A 227 -13.84 -24.22 6.06
CA THR A 227 -14.21 -24.23 7.47
C THR A 227 -13.06 -24.71 8.33
N GLY A 228 -12.63 -23.90 9.29
CA GLY A 228 -11.53 -24.19 10.19
C GLY A 228 -11.91 -24.19 11.65
N GLN A 229 -11.08 -24.87 12.45
CA GLN A 229 -11.18 -24.90 13.91
C GLN A 229 -9.78 -24.99 14.51
N VAL A 230 -9.59 -24.38 15.67
CA VAL A 230 -8.34 -24.42 16.42
C VAL A 230 -8.25 -25.71 17.23
N SER A 231 -7.08 -26.35 17.21
CA SER A 231 -6.72 -27.44 18.11
C SER A 231 -5.27 -27.23 18.57
N GLY A 232 -5.07 -27.09 19.89
CA GLY A 232 -3.81 -26.56 20.41
C GLY A 232 -3.61 -25.12 19.92
N ASP A 233 -2.45 -24.84 19.33
CA ASP A 233 -2.11 -23.52 18.75
C ASP A 233 -2.32 -23.45 17.24
N THR A 234 -2.93 -24.48 16.63
CA THR A 234 -3.07 -24.59 15.17
C THR A 234 -4.52 -24.47 14.74
N LEU A 235 -4.81 -23.47 13.90
CA LEU A 235 -6.06 -23.38 13.14
C LEU A 235 -5.94 -24.27 11.90
N THR A 236 -6.78 -25.30 11.78
CA THR A 236 -6.78 -26.21 10.62
C THR A 236 -8.12 -26.14 9.90
N PHE A 237 -8.08 -25.96 8.59
CA PHE A 237 -9.24 -25.97 7.70
C PHE A 237 -9.54 -27.37 7.17
N ASP A 238 -10.79 -27.58 6.76
CA ASP A 238 -11.32 -28.84 6.21
C ASP A 238 -10.62 -29.33 4.93
N ASN A 239 -9.98 -28.43 4.19
CA ASN A 239 -9.13 -28.75 3.05
C ASN A 239 -7.68 -29.16 3.43
N GLY A 240 -7.34 -29.14 4.72
CA GLY A 240 -6.02 -29.50 5.25
C GLY A 240 -5.03 -28.34 5.39
N GLU A 241 -5.39 -27.12 4.95
CA GLU A 241 -4.56 -25.94 5.22
C GLU A 241 -4.51 -25.66 6.72
N SER A 242 -3.33 -25.25 7.20
CA SER A 242 -3.12 -24.99 8.62
C SER A 242 -2.32 -23.72 8.86
N PHE A 243 -2.63 -23.07 9.97
CA PHE A 243 -2.07 -21.80 10.37
C PHE A 243 -1.71 -21.88 11.85
N GLY A 244 -0.43 -21.71 12.16
CA GLY A 244 0.00 -21.48 13.53
C GLY A 244 -0.57 -20.15 14.06
N LYS A 245 -0.59 -20.01 15.38
CA LYS A 245 -0.92 -18.73 16.02
C LYS A 245 0.05 -17.62 15.59
N PRO A 246 -0.43 -16.52 14.98
CA PRO A 246 0.42 -15.42 14.57
C PRO A 246 0.92 -14.64 15.77
N VAL A 247 2.02 -13.93 15.57
CA VAL A 247 2.43 -12.84 16.46
C VAL A 247 2.07 -11.49 15.86
N THR A 248 2.21 -10.41 16.63
CA THR A 248 1.87 -9.05 16.20
C THR A 248 2.55 -8.65 14.87
N ALA A 249 3.83 -9.00 14.68
CA ALA A 249 4.55 -8.70 13.44
C ALA A 249 3.98 -9.41 12.19
N ASP A 250 3.44 -10.62 12.36
CA ASP A 250 2.78 -11.34 11.26
C ASP A 250 1.51 -10.62 10.84
N VAL A 251 0.72 -10.10 11.80
CA VAL A 251 -0.48 -9.34 11.50
C VAL A 251 -0.15 -8.04 10.78
N TRP A 252 0.84 -7.27 11.23
CA TRP A 252 1.20 -6.00 10.58
C TRP A 252 1.72 -6.17 9.16
N SER A 253 2.57 -7.15 8.92
CA SER A 253 3.18 -7.37 7.60
C SER A 253 2.27 -8.13 6.63
N CYS A 254 1.35 -8.94 7.16
CA CYS A 254 0.55 -9.91 6.38
C CYS A 254 1.38 -10.91 5.55
N ASP A 255 2.69 -11.03 5.79
CA ASP A 255 3.62 -11.79 4.92
C ASP A 255 4.66 -12.61 5.72
N SER A 256 4.61 -12.61 7.05
CA SER A 256 5.47 -13.45 7.89
C SER A 256 4.69 -14.52 8.65
N GLY A 257 5.42 -15.46 9.25
CA GLY A 257 4.86 -16.53 10.07
C GLY A 257 3.77 -17.32 9.35
N PRO A 258 2.55 -17.45 9.91
CA PRO A 258 1.46 -18.19 9.27
C PRO A 258 0.90 -17.52 8.01
N PHE A 259 1.24 -16.26 7.72
CA PHE A 259 0.78 -15.53 6.53
C PHE A 259 1.79 -15.51 5.39
N ALA A 260 3.01 -16.01 5.59
CA ALA A 260 3.96 -16.18 4.51
C ALA A 260 3.39 -17.11 3.41
N ILE A 261 3.43 -16.64 2.17
CA ILE A 261 3.00 -17.38 0.97
C ILE A 261 4.25 -17.84 0.21
N ALA A 262 4.59 -19.13 0.37
CA ALA A 262 5.65 -19.76 -0.41
C ALA A 262 5.30 -19.80 -1.92
N GLY A 263 6.32 -19.87 -2.77
CA GLY A 263 6.13 -19.91 -4.23
C GLY A 263 5.30 -21.10 -4.74
N ASP A 264 5.26 -22.19 -3.97
CA ASP A 264 4.46 -23.39 -4.22
C ASP A 264 3.19 -23.49 -3.36
N ALA A 265 2.80 -22.42 -2.68
CA ALA A 265 1.59 -22.38 -1.86
C ALA A 265 0.35 -22.77 -2.67
N SER A 266 -0.56 -23.50 -2.03
CA SER A 266 -1.83 -23.89 -2.64
C SER A 266 -2.70 -22.67 -2.96
N GLU A 267 -3.58 -22.81 -3.95
CA GLU A 267 -4.56 -21.76 -4.27
C GLU A 267 -5.50 -21.47 -3.11
N ALA A 268 -5.80 -22.47 -2.29
CA ALA A 268 -6.59 -22.28 -1.08
C ALA A 268 -5.84 -21.44 -0.05
N ARG A 269 -4.54 -21.68 0.17
CA ARG A 269 -3.72 -20.87 1.08
C ARG A 269 -3.67 -19.42 0.63
N LYS A 270 -3.41 -19.17 -0.66
CA LYS A 270 -3.42 -17.84 -1.27
C LYS A 270 -4.76 -17.14 -1.12
N ALA A 271 -5.85 -17.90 -1.08
CA ALA A 271 -7.18 -17.35 -0.85
C ALA A 271 -7.49 -17.11 0.64
N ILE A 272 -7.04 -17.96 1.56
CA ILE A 272 -7.34 -17.84 2.99
C ILE A 272 -6.52 -16.72 3.65
N VAL A 273 -5.22 -16.62 3.36
CA VAL A 273 -4.30 -15.67 4.01
C VAL A 273 -4.82 -14.23 4.00
N PRO A 274 -5.24 -13.65 2.86
CA PRO A 274 -5.74 -12.27 2.83
C PRO A 274 -6.89 -12.03 3.80
N ARG A 275 -7.82 -12.99 3.94
CA ARG A 275 -9.02 -12.84 4.77
C ARG A 275 -8.67 -12.88 6.25
N LEU A 276 -7.79 -13.80 6.66
CA LEU A 276 -7.33 -13.86 8.04
C LEU A 276 -6.53 -12.60 8.41
N ALA A 277 -5.61 -12.19 7.55
CA ALA A 277 -4.76 -11.03 7.77
C ALA A 277 -5.58 -9.73 7.86
N ALA A 278 -6.55 -9.53 6.97
CA ALA A 278 -7.45 -8.38 7.01
C ALA A 278 -8.31 -8.36 8.28
N ALA A 279 -8.92 -9.49 8.64
CA ALA A 279 -9.77 -9.59 9.81
C ALA A 279 -9.00 -9.36 11.13
N LEU A 280 -7.73 -9.76 11.20
CA LEU A 280 -6.86 -9.49 12.35
C LEU A 280 -6.44 -8.02 12.42
N ASN A 281 -6.04 -7.40 11.29
CA ASN A 281 -5.72 -5.95 11.25
C ASN A 281 -6.91 -5.09 11.66
N ARG A 282 -8.11 -5.43 11.18
CA ARG A 282 -9.37 -4.74 11.51
C ARG A 282 -9.94 -5.14 12.85
N THR A 283 -9.35 -6.13 13.52
CA THR A 283 -9.83 -6.71 14.77
C THR A 283 -11.28 -7.19 14.72
N THR A 284 -11.73 -7.73 13.59
CA THR A 284 -13.07 -8.28 13.36
C THR A 284 -13.14 -9.80 13.55
N LEU A 285 -12.01 -10.50 13.54
CA LEU A 285 -11.96 -11.97 13.57
C LEU A 285 -12.58 -12.55 14.85
N LEU A 286 -12.52 -11.83 15.97
CA LEU A 286 -13.17 -12.24 17.23
C LEU A 286 -14.70 -12.13 17.16
N ASP A 287 -15.24 -11.15 16.45
CA ASP A 287 -16.68 -10.85 16.44
C ASP A 287 -17.41 -11.54 15.28
N ASN A 288 -16.72 -11.75 14.17
CA ASN A 288 -17.28 -12.36 12.97
C ASN A 288 -16.62 -13.71 12.66
N ALA A 289 -17.41 -14.78 12.72
CA ALA A 289 -16.96 -16.15 12.41
C ALA A 289 -17.08 -16.51 10.93
N ASN A 290 -17.50 -15.60 10.06
CA ASN A 290 -17.60 -15.82 8.62
C ASN A 290 -16.83 -14.71 7.90
N GLN A 291 -15.61 -15.00 7.43
CA GLN A 291 -14.72 -13.99 6.88
C GLN A 291 -14.66 -14.05 5.34
N PRO A 292 -14.74 -12.94 4.61
CA PRO A 292 -15.06 -11.58 5.07
C PRO A 292 -16.59 -11.31 5.05
N VAL A 293 -17.42 -12.34 4.90
CA VAL A 293 -18.89 -12.22 4.77
C VAL A 293 -19.49 -11.46 5.95
N ASP A 294 -20.43 -10.56 5.69
CA ASP A 294 -21.10 -9.73 6.70
C ASP A 294 -20.15 -8.87 7.56
N GLU A 295 -18.91 -8.61 7.10
CA GLU A 295 -18.08 -7.57 7.70
C GLU A 295 -18.81 -6.21 7.63
N ASP A 296 -18.82 -5.51 8.76
CA ASP A 296 -19.42 -4.18 8.89
C ASP A 296 -18.28 -3.19 9.13
N PRO A 297 -18.00 -2.26 8.20
CA PRO A 297 -16.97 -1.24 8.39
C PRO A 297 -17.13 -0.43 9.69
N ALA A 298 -18.35 -0.30 10.23
CA ALA A 298 -18.58 0.36 11.51
C ALA A 298 -18.01 -0.42 12.72
N LYS A 299 -17.72 -1.71 12.55
CA LYS A 299 -17.09 -2.57 13.57
C LYS A 299 -15.58 -2.70 13.41
N PHE A 300 -15.00 -2.10 12.38
CA PHE A 300 -13.54 -2.13 12.22
C PHE A 300 -12.88 -1.33 13.34
N TYR A 301 -11.76 -1.86 13.83
CA TYR A 301 -10.88 -1.19 14.79
C TYR A 301 -11.55 -0.81 16.12
N GLN A 302 -12.51 -1.62 16.59
CA GLN A 302 -13.24 -1.37 17.86
C GLN A 302 -12.64 -2.10 19.07
N ALA A 303 -11.69 -3.02 18.87
CA ALA A 303 -10.98 -3.66 19.98
C ALA A 303 -10.05 -2.66 20.69
N GLU A 304 -9.75 -2.94 21.97
CA GLU A 304 -8.85 -2.11 22.78
C GLU A 304 -7.46 -1.98 22.15
N ALA A 305 -6.88 -3.12 21.71
CA ALA A 305 -5.68 -3.16 20.89
C ALA A 305 -6.07 -3.46 19.45
N THR A 306 -5.77 -2.55 18.54
CA THR A 306 -6.05 -2.68 17.10
C THR A 306 -4.99 -1.96 16.25
N ASN A 307 -5.09 -2.04 14.92
CA ASN A 307 -4.26 -1.27 14.00
C ASN A 307 -4.67 0.22 14.02
N HIS A 308 -4.15 1.00 14.98
CA HIS A 308 -4.51 2.41 15.09
C HIS A 308 -4.00 3.25 13.92
N TYR A 309 -2.90 2.86 13.27
CA TYR A 309 -2.47 3.51 12.02
C TYR A 309 -3.58 3.43 10.96
N ALA A 310 -4.04 2.22 10.65
CA ALA A 310 -5.08 2.03 9.65
C ALA A 310 -6.40 2.71 10.05
N ARG A 311 -6.82 2.59 11.31
CA ARG A 311 -7.99 3.31 11.86
C ARG A 311 -7.90 4.81 11.64
N ILE A 312 -6.74 5.42 11.93
CA ILE A 312 -6.54 6.87 11.80
C ILE A 312 -6.55 7.28 10.33
N VAL A 313 -5.82 6.58 9.45
CA VAL A 313 -5.78 6.89 8.02
C VAL A 313 -7.18 6.80 7.41
N HIS A 314 -7.91 5.71 7.67
CA HIS A 314 -9.29 5.54 7.18
C HIS A 314 -10.23 6.63 7.69
N SER A 315 -10.08 7.09 8.94
CA SER A 315 -10.90 8.19 9.48
C SER A 315 -10.73 9.54 8.75
N LYS A 316 -9.69 9.68 7.92
CA LYS A 316 -9.42 10.88 7.11
C LYS A 316 -9.75 10.70 5.63
N LEU A 317 -10.04 9.48 5.19
CA LEU A 317 -10.42 9.22 3.81
C LEU A 317 -11.91 9.54 3.62
N PRO A 318 -12.28 10.39 2.65
CA PRO A 318 -13.67 10.83 2.48
C PRO A 318 -14.62 9.70 2.04
N ASP A 319 -14.08 8.66 1.43
CA ASP A 319 -14.79 7.49 0.92
C ASP A 319 -14.37 6.18 1.61
N ASN A 320 -13.53 6.26 2.66
CA ASN A 320 -12.89 5.10 3.32
C ASN A 320 -12.11 4.18 2.34
N ARG A 321 -11.64 4.70 1.20
CA ARG A 321 -10.88 3.92 0.20
C ARG A 321 -9.40 4.31 0.22
N GLY A 322 -8.53 3.34 0.50
CA GLY A 322 -7.08 3.44 0.47
C GLY A 322 -6.42 2.31 1.25
N TYR A 323 -5.38 1.70 0.70
CA TYR A 323 -4.63 0.65 1.38
C TYR A 323 -3.87 1.17 2.60
N ALA A 324 -4.32 0.88 3.83
CA ALA A 324 -3.56 1.22 5.03
C ALA A 324 -2.72 0.07 5.61
N PHE A 325 -2.91 -1.15 5.08
CA PHE A 325 -2.11 -2.34 5.36
C PHE A 325 -2.27 -3.32 4.17
N PRO A 326 -1.42 -4.35 4.01
CA PRO A 326 -1.60 -5.33 2.93
C PRO A 326 -2.92 -6.09 3.10
N TYR A 327 -3.63 -6.36 2.00
CA TYR A 327 -4.95 -7.00 2.00
C TYR A 327 -6.12 -6.15 2.52
N ASP A 328 -5.97 -4.82 2.60
CA ASP A 328 -7.09 -3.92 2.90
C ASP A 328 -8.15 -3.86 1.77
N ASP A 329 -7.86 -4.48 0.62
CA ASP A 329 -8.81 -4.73 -0.48
C ASP A 329 -9.80 -5.87 -0.18
N VAL A 330 -9.54 -6.69 0.84
CA VAL A 330 -10.53 -7.69 1.29
C VAL A 330 -11.75 -6.96 1.81
N THR A 331 -12.91 -7.23 1.23
CA THR A 331 -14.17 -6.55 1.56
C THR A 331 -15.36 -7.46 1.29
N PRO A 332 -16.45 -7.39 2.06
CA PRO A 332 -17.72 -8.03 1.73
C PRO A 332 -18.47 -7.33 0.59
N GLY A 333 -18.04 -6.14 0.18
CA GLY A 333 -18.77 -5.24 -0.72
C GLY A 333 -17.87 -4.58 -1.78
N PRO A 334 -18.07 -3.30 -2.12
CA PRO A 334 -17.22 -2.61 -3.09
C PRO A 334 -15.79 -2.44 -2.56
N ASP A 335 -14.86 -2.31 -3.50
CA ASP A 335 -13.42 -2.23 -3.28
C ASP A 335 -12.96 -1.03 -2.41
N PHE A 336 -12.24 -1.31 -1.31
CA PHE A 336 -11.65 -0.35 -0.38
C PHE A 336 -10.18 -0.01 -0.67
N SER A 337 -9.56 -0.62 -1.67
CA SER A 337 -8.12 -0.50 -1.94
C SER A 337 -7.65 0.90 -2.37
N GLY A 338 -8.57 1.78 -2.75
CA GLY A 338 -8.23 3.07 -3.35
C GLY A 338 -7.61 2.91 -4.75
N ALA A 339 -8.05 1.90 -5.50
CA ALA A 339 -7.61 1.64 -6.86
C ALA A 339 -8.59 2.12 -7.94
N VAL A 340 -8.05 2.30 -9.14
CA VAL A 340 -8.77 2.44 -10.41
C VAL A 340 -8.25 1.41 -11.40
N GLN A 341 -9.13 0.83 -12.22
CA GLN A 341 -8.74 -0.17 -13.20
C GLN A 341 -9.60 -0.20 -14.45
N ALA A 342 -9.00 -0.44 -15.61
CA ALA A 342 -9.73 -0.59 -16.87
C ALA A 342 -8.93 -1.39 -17.90
N GLY A 343 -9.63 -2.09 -18.80
CA GLY A 343 -9.01 -2.73 -19.97
C GLY A 343 -8.79 -1.78 -21.16
N ASP A 344 -9.44 -0.62 -21.15
CA ASP A 344 -9.39 0.41 -22.18
C ASP A 344 -8.99 1.80 -21.65
N PRO A 345 -7.89 1.91 -20.87
CA PRO A 345 -7.49 3.18 -20.26
C PRO A 345 -7.07 4.22 -21.30
N ASP A 346 -7.62 5.43 -21.22
CA ASP A 346 -7.16 6.58 -22.02
C ASP A 346 -6.16 7.43 -21.22
N THR A 347 -6.61 8.02 -20.11
CA THR A 347 -5.82 8.93 -19.29
C THR A 347 -5.96 8.62 -17.81
N LEU A 348 -4.83 8.41 -17.13
CA LEU A 348 -4.72 8.38 -15.68
C LEU A 348 -4.26 9.75 -15.18
N THR A 349 -5.13 10.49 -14.51
CA THR A 349 -4.81 11.77 -13.88
C THR A 349 -4.46 11.55 -12.41
N ILE A 350 -3.34 12.10 -11.96
CA ILE A 350 -2.95 12.12 -10.56
C ILE A 350 -3.10 13.55 -10.04
N THR A 351 -3.91 13.72 -9.02
CA THR A 351 -3.99 14.97 -8.27
C THR A 351 -2.95 14.93 -7.15
N ILE A 352 -2.12 15.97 -7.06
CA ILE A 352 -1.12 16.16 -6.00
C ILE A 352 -1.65 17.25 -5.08
N ASN A 353 -2.14 16.90 -3.90
CA ASN A 353 -2.72 17.87 -2.97
C ASN A 353 -1.64 18.57 -2.13
N ALA A 354 -1.98 19.73 -1.56
CA ALA A 354 -1.10 20.42 -0.62
C ALA A 354 -0.73 19.51 0.56
N LEU A 355 0.57 19.38 0.81
CA LEU A 355 1.10 18.60 1.94
C LEU A 355 0.80 19.30 3.27
N ARG A 356 0.84 20.64 3.30
CA ARG A 356 0.67 21.49 4.49
C ARG A 356 -0.12 22.77 4.22
#